data_AF-A0A0A2MV45-F1
#
_entry.id   AF-A0A0A2MV45-F1
#
_cell.length_a   1.000
_cell.length_b   1.000
_cell.length_c   1.000
_cell.angle_alpha   90.00
_cell.angle_beta   90.00
_cell.angle_gamma   90.00
#
_symmetry.space_group_name_H-M   'P 1'
#
loop_
_entity.id
_entity.type
_entity.pdbx_description
1 polymer ?
#
loop_
_entity_poly.entity_id
_entity_poly.type
_entity_poly.pdbx_seq_one_letter_code
_entity_poly.pdbx_strand_id
1 'polypeptide(L)' 'MDKELSKLELIEMLLHTTKETVLNKVRAILEEAQDDRMQNDAFYAMVDERREEYEHGQGESLSWEEVKQNARNAKK' A
#
# COMPACT_ATOMS: atom_id res chain seq x y z
N MET A 1 4.72 18.05 21.61
CA MET A 1 4.74 18.78 20.33
C MET A 1 3.53 18.34 19.53
N ASP A 2 2.78 19.29 19.00
CA ASP A 2 1.66 19.01 18.12
C ASP A 2 2.21 18.53 16.77
N LYS A 3 1.87 17.29 16.39
CA LYS A 3 2.40 16.65 15.18
C LYS A 3 1.88 17.31 13.91
N GLU A 4 0.67 17.86 13.93
CA GLU A 4 0.08 18.51 12.75
C GLU A 4 0.73 19.87 12.51
N LEU A 5 1.01 20.62 13.58
CA LEU A 5 1.75 21.87 13.49
C LEU A 5 3.15 21.64 12.91
N SER A 6 3.89 20.64 13.40
CA SER A 6 5.23 20.34 12.91
C SER A 6 5.26 19.93 11.44
N LYS A 7 4.20 19.28 10.93
CA LYS A 7 4.09 18.97 9.49
C LYS A 7 3.91 20.23 8.65
N LEU A 8 3.05 21.15 9.09
CA LEU A 8 2.81 22.41 8.39
C LEU A 8 4.08 23.26 8.31
N GLU A 9 4.82 23.35 9.42
CA GLU A 9 6.11 24.05 9.47
C GLU A 9 7.12 23.47 8.47
N LEU A 10 7.22 22.14 8.38
CA LEU A 10 8.11 21.47 7.43
C LEU A 10 7.71 21.71 5.97
N ILE A 11 6.40 21.76 5.67
CA ILE A 11 5.90 22.07 4.33
C ILE A 11 6.25 23.51 3.96
N GLU A 12 6.05 24.46 4.87
CA GLU A 12 6.41 25.86 4.65
C GLU A 12 7.91 26.03 4.40
N MET A 13 8.75 25.36 5.21
CA MET A 13 10.21 25.33 5.00
C MET A 13 10.59 24.75 3.63
N LEU A 14 9.87 23.73 3.16
CA LEU A 14 10.11 23.12 1.85
C LEU A 14 9.71 24.07 0.70
N LEU A 15 8.59 24.79 0.83
CA LEU A 15 8.12 25.73 -0.19
C LEU A 15 9.09 26.92 -0.38
N HIS A 16 9.79 27.31 0.68
CA HIS A 16 10.72 28.43 0.66
C HIS A 16 12.19 28.04 0.45
N THR A 17 12.50 26.75 0.33
CA THR A 17 13.89 26.32 0.13
C THR A 17 14.32 26.50 -1.32
N THR A 18 15.43 27.21 -1.53
CA THR A 18 16.06 27.40 -2.85
C THR A 18 17.22 26.44 -3.09
N LYS A 19 17.56 25.64 -2.07
CA LYS A 19 18.69 24.71 -2.13
C LYS A 19 18.29 23.44 -2.84
N GLU A 20 18.63 23.35 -4.13
CA GLU A 20 18.30 22.22 -5.01
C GLU A 20 18.71 20.85 -4.42
N THR A 21 19.86 20.76 -3.75
CA THR A 21 20.30 19.52 -3.11
C THR A 21 19.36 19.02 -2.02
N VAL A 22 18.64 19.94 -1.34
CA VAL A 22 17.64 19.58 -0.32
C VAL A 22 16.37 19.08 -1.00
N LEU A 23 15.91 19.79 -2.03
CA LEU A 23 14.75 19.37 -2.83
C LEU A 23 14.95 17.99 -3.47
N ASN A 24 16.14 17.71 -4.01
CA ASN A 24 16.46 16.40 -4.60
C ASN A 24 16.45 15.28 -3.56
N LYS A 25 16.92 15.53 -2.34
CA LYS A 25 16.83 14.54 -1.25
C LYS A 25 15.40 14.28 -0.81
N VAL A 26 14.59 15.34 -0.69
CA VAL A 26 13.17 15.18 -0.33
C VAL A 26 12.42 14.44 -1.43
N ARG A 27 12.72 14.71 -2.70
CA ARG A 27 12.18 13.96 -3.83
C ARG A 27 12.46 12.47 -3.70
N ALA A 28 13.72 12.09 -3.49
CA ALA A 28 14.11 10.68 -3.35
C ALA A 28 13.35 9.97 -2.20
N ILE A 29 13.18 10.64 -1.07
CA ILE A 29 12.42 10.09 0.08
C ILE A 29 10.94 9.91 -0.27
N LEU A 30 10.34 10.87 -1.00
CA LEU A 30 8.94 10.78 -1.42
C LEU A 30 8.72 9.69 -2.48
N GLU A 31 9.68 9.50 -3.39
CA GLU A 31 9.66 8.45 -4.41
C GLU A 31 9.80 7.05 -3.77
N GLU A 32 10.73 6.87 -2.83
CA GLU A 32 10.88 5.61 -2.07
C GLU A 32 9.59 5.26 -1.30
N ALA A 33 8.97 6.25 -0.65
CA ALA A 33 7.70 6.06 0.05
C ALA A 33 6.49 5.80 -0.89
N GLN A 34 6.62 6.11 -2.18
CA GLN A 34 5.63 5.80 -3.20
C GLN A 34 5.80 4.38 -3.75
N ASP A 35 7.03 3.92 -3.94
CA ASP A 35 7.32 2.54 -4.37
C ASP A 35 6.83 1.50 -3.35
N ASP A 36 6.93 1.79 -2.06
CA ASP A 36 6.34 0.95 -1.00
C ASP A 36 4.80 0.88 -1.09
N ARG A 37 4.14 1.89 -1.67
CA ARG A 37 2.69 1.84 -1.95
C ARG A 37 2.38 1.07 -3.22
N MET A 38 3.26 1.11 -4.24
CA MET A 38 3.09 0.34 -5.48
C MET A 38 3.24 -1.19 -5.26
N GLN A 39 3.91 -1.64 -4.20
CA GLN A 39 3.82 -3.06 -3.78
C GLN A 39 2.38 -3.50 -3.47
N ASN A 40 1.49 -2.56 -3.14
CA ASN A 40 0.07 -2.83 -2.92
C ASN A 40 -0.71 -2.97 -4.24
N ASP A 41 -0.24 -2.38 -5.35
CA ASP A 41 -0.92 -2.49 -6.65
C ASP A 41 -0.92 -3.93 -7.16
N ALA A 42 0.16 -4.68 -6.91
CA ALA A 42 0.21 -6.12 -7.21
C ALA A 42 -0.80 -6.92 -6.36
N PHE A 43 -1.02 -6.52 -5.11
CA PHE A 43 -2.03 -7.12 -4.24
C PHE A 43 -3.45 -6.80 -4.74
N TYR A 44 -3.72 -5.55 -5.14
CA TYR A 44 -5.01 -5.16 -5.71
C TYR A 44 -5.27 -5.84 -7.06
N ALA A 45 -4.27 -5.94 -7.93
CA ALA A 45 -4.38 -6.69 -9.18
C ALA A 45 -4.71 -8.17 -8.94
N MET A 46 -4.08 -8.80 -7.93
CA MET A 46 -4.39 -10.19 -7.54
C MET A 46 -5.82 -10.35 -7.01
N VAL A 47 -6.34 -9.35 -6.30
CA VAL A 47 -7.71 -9.36 -5.79
C VAL A 47 -8.72 -9.17 -6.92
N ASP A 48 -8.43 -8.28 -7.86
CA ASP A 48 -9.26 -8.02 -9.04
C ASP A 48 -9.31 -9.24 -9.97
N GLU A 49 -8.18 -9.89 -10.24
CA GLU A 49 -8.12 -11.12 -11.04
C GLU A 49 -8.98 -12.24 -10.44
N ARG A 50 -8.85 -12.48 -9.13
CA ARG A 50 -9.72 -13.46 -8.44
C ARG A 50 -11.19 -13.11 -8.56
N ARG A 51 -11.52 -11.82 -8.42
CA ARG A 51 -12.90 -11.36 -8.52
C ARG A 51 -13.48 -11.62 -9.90
N GLU A 52 -12.72 -11.34 -10.96
CA GLU A 52 -13.11 -11.63 -12.34
C GLU A 52 -13.33 -13.15 -12.55
N GLU A 53 -12.43 -14.00 -12.03
CA GLU A 53 -12.59 -15.46 -12.08
C GLU A 53 -13.90 -15.92 -11.41
N TYR A 54 -14.24 -15.37 -10.24
CA TYR A 54 -15.52 -15.67 -9.58
C TYR A 54 -16.72 -15.19 -10.39
N GLU A 55 -16.68 -13.97 -10.93
CA GLU A 55 -17.77 -13.40 -11.74
C GLU A 55 -18.00 -14.21 -13.03
N HIS A 56 -16.95 -14.85 -13.58
CA HIS A 56 -17.02 -15.75 -14.72
C HIS A 56 -17.30 -17.22 -14.36
N GLY A 57 -17.52 -17.54 -13.08
CA GLY A 57 -17.82 -18.91 -12.61
C GLY A 57 -16.63 -19.87 -12.65
N GLN A 58 -15.42 -19.33 -12.76
CA GLN A 58 -14.14 -20.07 -12.75
C GLN A 58 -13.46 -20.04 -11.37
N GLY A 59 -13.90 -19.15 -10.47
CA GLY A 59 -13.38 -19.04 -9.11
C GLY A 59 -13.89 -20.12 -8.16
N GLU A 60 -13.01 -20.66 -7.30
CA GLU A 60 -13.35 -21.66 -6.28
C GLU A 60 -14.13 -21.04 -5.12
N SER A 61 -15.44 -21.25 -5.03
CA SER A 61 -16.23 -20.81 -3.87
C SER A 61 -16.07 -21.78 -2.70
N LEU A 62 -15.33 -21.38 -1.66
CA LEU A 62 -15.22 -22.16 -0.43
C LEU A 62 -16.32 -21.78 0.55
N SER A 63 -16.97 -22.78 1.13
CA SER A 63 -17.85 -22.61 2.28
C SER A 63 -17.06 -22.23 3.53
N TRP A 64 -17.77 -21.65 4.50
CA TRP A 64 -17.19 -21.26 5.78
C TRP A 64 -16.52 -22.44 6.52
N GLU A 65 -17.12 -23.62 6.44
CA GLU A 65 -16.60 -24.85 7.01
C GLU A 65 -15.29 -25.29 6.37
N GLU A 66 -15.17 -25.17 5.04
CA GLU A 66 -13.94 -25.47 4.29
C GLU A 66 -12.82 -24.49 4.62
N VAL A 67 -13.13 -23.18 4.66
CA VAL A 67 -12.17 -22.14 5.08
C VAL A 67 -11.66 -22.41 6.50
N LYS A 68 -12.57 -22.79 7.42
CA LYS A 68 -12.22 -23.10 8.81
C LYS A 68 -11.31 -24.32 8.93
N GLN A 69 -11.51 -25.35 8.11
CA GLN A 69 -10.64 -26.52 8.09
C GLN A 69 -9.27 -26.21 7.47
N ASN A 70 -9.24 -25.46 6.37
CA ASN A 70 -7.98 -25.06 5.72
C ASN A 70 -7.10 -24.23 6.68
N ALA A 71 -7.69 -23.27 7.39
CA ALA A 71 -6.98 -22.45 8.39
C ALA A 71 -6.42 -23.27 9.57
N ARG A 72 -7.08 -24.38 9.93
CA ARG A 72 -6.60 -25.31 10.96
C ARG A 72 -5.47 -26.20 10.46
N ASN A 73 -5.55 -26.64 9.21
CA ASN A 73 -4.55 -27.50 8.57
C ASN A 73 -3.25 -26.74 8.24
N ALA A 74 -3.32 -25.45 7.93
CA ALA A 74 -2.15 -24.61 7.62
C ALA A 74 -1.23 -24.32 8.83
N LYS A 75 -1.65 -24.65 10.06
CA LYS A 75 -0.86 -24.49 11.28
C LYS A 75 -0.10 -25.77 11.72
N LYS A 76 -0.16 -26.84 10.92
CA LYS A 76 0.70 -28.03 11.09
C LYS A 76 1.91 -27.94 10.17
#